data_AF-A0A9X2ENB9-F1
#
_entry.id   AF-A0A9X2ENB9-F1
#
_cell.length_a   1.000
_cell.length_b   1.000
_cell.length_c   1.000
_cell.angle_alpha   90.00
_cell.angle_beta   90.00
_cell.angle_gamma   90.00
#
_symmetry.space_group_name_H-M   'P 1'
#
loop_
_entity.id
_entity.type
_entity.pdbx_description
1 polymer ?
#
loop_
_entity_poly.entity_id
_entity_poly.type
_entity_poly.pdbx_seq_one_letter_code
_entity_poly.pdbx_strand_id
1 'polypeptide(L)'
;MFKQRNTEFVEISRQNLRRQILIIGAIVLAILLGFFIFTFERVRDLDDRVRSPINILPLLMIPEVYDIQGYPAASERAFSRFLSKGNNHARFTKLKKFLRNNRVDQVVPPFELLRQGSDWQDLDEPPFAIPPKELWWGMVNTLRVIEREIVPRIGPITVVSGWRTVGYNRKAGGSKGSKHLHFCGLDMVPQQKFSRDQLIPVLRDIHKRNGLQWQMGLGIYRSVRFHVDTCGYRRW
;
A
#
# COMPACT_ATOMS: atom_id res chain seq x y z
N MET A 1 16.85 -75.15 10.44
CA MET A 1 16.56 -74.34 9.24
C MET A 1 15.57 -73.18 9.46
N PHE A 2 14.59 -73.27 10.37
CA PHE A 2 13.64 -72.16 10.64
C PHE A 2 14.22 -70.98 11.47
N LYS A 3 15.10 -71.25 12.44
CA LYS A 3 15.69 -70.22 13.31
C LYS A 3 16.61 -69.25 12.56
N GLN A 4 17.33 -69.73 11.54
CA GLN A 4 18.25 -68.95 10.71
C GLN A 4 17.49 -67.93 9.83
N ARG A 5 16.40 -68.36 9.18
CA ARG A 5 15.53 -67.50 8.35
C ARG A 5 14.85 -66.37 9.14
N ASN A 6 14.45 -66.62 10.40
CA ASN A 6 13.88 -65.58 11.25
C ASN A 6 14.92 -64.52 11.67
N THR A 7 16.18 -64.93 11.86
CA THR A 7 17.24 -64.00 12.29
C THR A 7 17.62 -63.05 11.15
N GLU A 8 17.71 -63.58 9.92
CA GLU A 8 18.00 -62.84 8.70
C GLU A 8 16.89 -61.83 8.34
N PHE A 9 15.61 -62.22 8.48
CA PHE A 9 14.47 -61.32 8.27
C PHE A 9 14.44 -60.15 9.27
N VAL A 10 14.74 -60.42 10.55
CA VAL A 10 14.83 -59.39 11.60
C VAL A 10 15.99 -58.44 11.33
N GLU A 11 17.09 -58.93 10.78
CA GLU A 11 18.27 -58.12 10.45
C GLU A 11 18.02 -57.22 9.23
N ILE A 12 17.38 -57.74 8.17
CA ILE A 12 16.95 -56.96 6.98
C ILE A 12 15.93 -55.89 7.38
N SER A 13 14.94 -56.23 8.22
CA SER A 13 13.94 -55.28 8.73
C SER A 13 14.60 -54.16 9.53
N ARG A 14 15.58 -54.49 10.39
CA ARG A 14 16.36 -53.51 11.17
C ARG A 14 17.23 -52.62 10.28
N GLN A 15 17.82 -53.15 9.23
CA GLN A 15 18.59 -52.38 8.25
C GLN A 15 17.70 -51.41 7.46
N ASN A 16 16.52 -51.86 7.02
CA ASN A 16 15.54 -51.02 6.32
C ASN A 16 15.03 -49.88 7.22
N LEU A 17 14.75 -50.17 8.50
CA LEU A 17 14.34 -49.16 9.47
C LEU A 17 15.45 -48.12 9.71
N ARG A 18 16.72 -48.55 9.84
CA ARG A 18 17.86 -47.63 9.96
C ARG A 18 17.99 -46.72 8.74
N ARG A 19 17.85 -47.28 7.54
CA ARG A 19 17.90 -46.50 6.29
C ARG A 19 16.77 -45.48 6.22
N GLN A 20 15.55 -45.86 6.62
CA GLN A 20 14.41 -44.92 6.68
C GLN A 20 14.63 -43.79 7.68
N ILE A 21 15.15 -44.09 8.88
CA ILE A 21 15.47 -43.08 9.89
C ILE A 21 16.54 -42.10 9.37
N LEU A 22 17.57 -42.60 8.69
CA LEU A 22 18.62 -41.76 8.09
C LEU A 22 18.07 -40.83 6.99
N ILE A 23 17.18 -41.34 6.13
CA ILE A 23 16.55 -40.54 5.06
C ILE A 23 15.64 -39.46 5.65
N ILE A 24 14.80 -39.82 6.63
CA ILE A 24 13.91 -38.85 7.30
C ILE A 24 14.74 -37.79 8.03
N GLY A 25 15.81 -38.20 8.73
CA GLY A 25 16.74 -37.27 9.38
C GLY A 25 17.38 -36.29 8.41
N ALA A 26 17.83 -36.76 7.24
CA ALA A 26 18.42 -35.91 6.21
C ALA A 26 17.41 -34.90 5.63
N ILE A 27 16.15 -35.31 5.41
CA ILE A 27 15.08 -34.42 4.93
C ILE A 27 14.77 -33.34 5.96
N VAL A 28 14.62 -33.70 7.24
CA VAL A 28 14.36 -32.73 8.31
C VAL A 28 15.52 -31.74 8.43
N LEU A 29 16.77 -32.20 8.37
CA LEU A 29 17.95 -31.35 8.41
C LEU A 29 17.98 -30.36 7.22
N ALA A 30 17.65 -30.82 6.01
CA ALA A 30 17.59 -29.96 4.82
C ALA A 30 16.49 -28.89 4.92
N ILE A 31 15.32 -29.25 5.48
CA ILE A 31 14.22 -28.30 5.72
C ILE A 31 14.63 -27.26 6.77
N LEU A 32 15.28 -27.68 7.86
CA LEU A 32 15.77 -26.77 8.90
C LEU A 32 16.85 -25.83 8.36
N LEU A 33 17.79 -26.32 7.55
CA LEU A 33 18.79 -25.51 6.86
C LEU A 33 18.13 -24.51 5.89
N GLY A 34 17.17 -24.95 5.08
CA GLY A 34 16.43 -24.07 4.18
C GLY A 34 15.66 -22.98 4.92
N PHE A 35 15.01 -23.33 6.04
CA PHE A 35 14.32 -22.36 6.89
C PHE A 35 15.29 -21.39 7.57
N PHE A 36 16.46 -21.88 8.02
CA PHE A 36 17.51 -21.04 8.59
C PHE A 36 18.08 -20.07 7.55
N ILE A 37 18.39 -20.53 6.33
CA ILE A 37 18.87 -19.67 5.24
C ILE A 37 17.81 -18.62 4.89
N PHE A 38 16.55 -19.02 4.70
CA PHE A 38 15.45 -18.09 4.38
C PHE A 38 15.21 -17.03 5.47
N THR A 39 15.25 -17.44 6.74
CA THR A 39 15.10 -16.51 7.86
C THR A 39 16.32 -15.60 8.00
N PHE A 40 17.53 -16.12 7.80
CA PHE A 40 18.76 -15.34 7.84
C PHE A 40 18.85 -14.32 6.71
N GLU A 41 18.42 -14.66 5.48
CA GLU A 41 18.30 -13.71 4.37
C GLU A 41 17.28 -12.60 4.66
N ARG A 42 16.12 -12.94 5.24
CA ARG A 42 15.14 -11.93 5.66
C ARG A 42 15.63 -11.03 6.80
N VAL A 43 16.38 -11.59 7.74
CA VAL A 43 16.97 -10.81 8.84
C VAL A 43 18.08 -9.91 8.30
N ARG A 44 18.86 -10.35 7.30
CA ARG A 44 19.81 -9.49 6.56
C ARG A 44 19.12 -8.36 5.80
N ASP A 45 18.04 -8.61 5.05
CA ASP A 45 17.25 -7.55 4.37
C ASP A 45 16.69 -6.52 5.36
N LEU A 46 16.40 -6.95 6.60
CA LEU A 46 15.97 -6.07 7.68
C LEU A 46 17.13 -5.31 8.34
N ASP A 47 18.28 -5.94 8.57
CA ASP A 47 19.47 -5.31 9.17
C ASP A 47 20.17 -4.35 8.19
N ASP A 48 20.25 -4.67 6.90
CA ASP A 48 20.77 -3.79 5.85
C ASP A 48 19.90 -2.52 5.69
N ARG A 49 18.58 -2.62 5.88
CA ARG A 49 17.67 -1.46 5.94
C ARG A 49 17.81 -0.64 7.23
N VAL A 50 18.32 -1.23 8.30
CA VAL A 50 18.44 -0.59 9.63
C VAL A 50 19.84 -0.02 9.86
N ARG A 51 20.89 -0.56 9.23
CA ARG A 51 22.30 -0.17 9.45
C ARG A 51 22.96 0.66 8.34
N SER A 52 22.34 0.86 7.18
CA SER A 52 22.97 1.65 6.09
C SER A 52 23.09 3.15 6.45
N PRO A 53 24.31 3.68 6.68
CA PRO A 53 24.52 5.11 6.89
C PRO A 53 24.87 5.78 5.56
N ILE A 54 24.02 5.64 4.54
CA ILE A 54 24.11 6.42 3.28
C ILE A 54 22.69 6.63 2.73
N ASN A 55 21.98 7.66 3.20
CA ASN A 55 20.71 8.11 2.59
C ASN A 55 20.49 9.64 2.72
N ILE A 56 21.55 10.42 2.94
CA ILE A 56 21.45 11.89 3.01
C ILE A 56 21.58 12.51 1.62
N LEU A 57 22.44 11.95 0.75
CA LEU A 57 22.68 12.45 -0.60
C LEU A 57 21.46 12.31 -1.57
N PRO A 58 20.71 11.18 -1.58
CA PRO A 58 19.54 11.03 -2.47
C PRO A 58 18.41 12.00 -2.12
N LEU A 59 18.24 12.32 -0.83
CA LEU A 59 17.17 13.22 -0.39
C LEU A 59 17.43 14.68 -0.77
N LEU A 60 18.68 15.10 -0.98
CA LEU A 60 19.03 16.46 -1.40
C LEU A 60 18.62 16.76 -2.85
N MET A 61 18.51 15.73 -3.69
CA MET A 61 18.11 15.87 -5.10
C MET A 61 16.60 15.76 -5.33
N ILE A 62 15.83 15.36 -4.31
CA ILE A 62 14.36 15.30 -4.39
C ILE A 62 13.80 16.72 -4.18
N PRO A 63 13.02 17.28 -5.12
CA PRO A 63 12.41 18.58 -4.94
C PRO A 63 11.40 18.55 -3.79
N GLU A 64 11.04 19.70 -3.24
CA GLU A 64 10.00 19.77 -2.20
C GLU A 64 8.60 19.45 -2.71
N VAL A 65 8.39 19.76 -3.99
CA VAL A 65 7.11 19.65 -4.68
C VAL A 65 7.38 19.06 -6.05
N TYR A 66 6.62 18.03 -6.40
CA TYR A 66 6.55 17.51 -7.76
C TYR A 66 5.41 18.17 -8.52
N ASP A 67 5.58 18.31 -9.82
CA ASP A 67 4.48 18.56 -10.75
C ASP A 67 4.00 17.22 -11.34
N ILE A 68 2.83 16.78 -10.90
CA ILE A 68 2.18 15.55 -11.38
C ILE A 68 1.14 15.94 -12.42
N GLN A 69 1.57 16.13 -13.67
CA GLN A 69 0.69 16.51 -14.80
C GLN A 69 -0.13 17.79 -14.56
N GLY A 70 0.50 18.85 -14.02
CA GLY A 70 -0.13 20.12 -13.68
C GLY A 70 -0.72 20.16 -12.27
N TYR A 71 -0.49 19.12 -11.45
CA TYR A 71 -0.94 19.06 -10.06
C TYR A 71 0.27 19.05 -9.12
N PRO A 72 0.50 20.13 -8.36
CA PRO A 72 1.48 20.12 -7.29
C PRO A 72 1.22 18.94 -6.35
N ALA A 73 2.28 18.21 -6.00
CA ALA A 73 2.24 17.15 -5.00
C ALA A 73 3.47 17.22 -4.09
N ALA A 74 3.26 17.28 -2.78
CA ALA A 74 4.36 17.28 -1.82
C ALA A 74 5.14 15.97 -1.89
N SER A 75 6.48 16.07 -1.87
CA SER A 75 7.40 14.95 -2.08
C SER A 75 7.69 14.15 -0.81
N GLU A 76 8.42 13.05 -0.97
CA GLU A 76 8.98 12.24 0.12
C GLU A 76 9.95 13.04 0.99
N ARG A 77 10.65 14.03 0.41
CA ARG A 77 11.52 14.93 1.17
C ARG A 77 10.68 15.82 2.09
N ALA A 78 9.61 16.42 1.58
CA ALA A 78 8.66 17.18 2.39
C ALA A 78 8.00 16.30 3.46
N PHE A 79 7.66 15.06 3.10
CA PHE A 79 7.08 14.09 4.02
C PHE A 79 8.04 13.70 5.16
N SER A 80 9.34 13.55 4.86
CA SER A 80 10.36 13.25 5.88
C SER A 80 10.45 14.35 6.95
N ARG A 81 10.35 15.63 6.54
CA ARG A 81 10.25 16.76 7.48
C ARG A 81 8.92 16.80 8.22
N PHE A 82 7.84 16.32 7.62
CA PHE A 82 6.57 16.18 8.33
C PHE A 82 6.67 15.10 9.42
N LEU A 83 7.35 13.98 9.17
CA LEU A 83 7.55 12.91 10.14
C LEU A 83 8.44 13.31 11.33
N SER A 84 9.40 14.22 11.14
CA SER A 84 10.27 14.70 12.23
C SER A 84 9.56 15.62 13.23
N LYS A 85 8.32 16.04 12.95
CA LYS A 85 7.54 16.91 13.83
C LYS A 85 6.69 16.11 14.82
N GLY A 86 6.80 16.45 16.10
CA GLY A 86 5.95 15.91 17.17
C GLY A 86 5.91 14.38 17.18
N ASN A 87 4.70 13.81 17.23
CA ASN A 87 4.50 12.35 17.23
C ASN A 87 4.15 11.77 15.84
N ASN A 88 4.38 12.51 14.76
CA ASN A 88 3.95 12.11 13.41
C ASN A 88 4.59 10.79 12.97
N HIS A 89 5.88 10.57 13.22
CA HIS A 89 6.55 9.31 12.94
C HIS A 89 5.84 8.10 13.58
N ALA A 90 5.50 8.19 14.87
CA ALA A 90 4.82 7.12 15.58
C ALA A 90 3.39 6.89 15.06
N ARG A 91 2.65 7.97 14.75
CA ARG A 91 1.30 7.88 14.18
C ARG A 91 1.31 7.25 12.79
N PHE A 92 2.25 7.65 11.93
CA PHE A 92 2.42 7.08 10.59
C PHE A 92 2.82 5.61 10.65
N THR A 93 3.72 5.24 11.55
CA THR A 93 4.13 3.83 11.76
C THR A 93 2.92 2.94 12.08
N LYS A 94 2.01 3.42 12.93
CA LYS A 94 0.77 2.69 13.27
C LYS A 94 -0.17 2.57 12.07
N LEU A 95 -0.35 3.64 11.29
CA LEU A 95 -1.16 3.61 10.06
C LEU A 95 -0.56 2.66 9.02
N LYS A 96 0.75 2.73 8.76
CA LYS A 96 1.44 1.83 7.82
C LYS A 96 1.28 0.37 8.23
N LYS A 97 1.41 0.06 9.53
CA LYS A 97 1.15 -1.29 10.06
C LYS A 97 -0.31 -1.71 9.83
N PHE A 98 -1.27 -0.81 10.03
CA PHE A 98 -2.69 -1.09 9.76
C PHE A 98 -2.94 -1.41 8.28
N LEU A 99 -2.40 -0.62 7.36
CA LEU A 99 -2.54 -0.85 5.91
C LEU A 99 -1.94 -2.21 5.52
N ARG A 100 -0.76 -2.55 6.05
CA ARG A 100 -0.09 -3.84 5.82
C ARG A 100 -0.89 -5.02 6.35
N ASN A 101 -1.42 -4.91 7.57
CA ASN A 101 -2.25 -5.96 8.16
C ASN A 101 -3.52 -6.22 7.33
N ASN A 102 -4.03 -5.20 6.64
CA ASN A 102 -5.18 -5.30 5.73
C ASN A 102 -4.80 -5.63 4.28
N ARG A 103 -3.50 -5.82 3.99
CA ARG A 103 -2.93 -6.14 2.68
C ARG A 103 -3.28 -5.10 1.61
N VAL A 104 -3.22 -3.82 1.96
CA VAL A 104 -3.49 -2.69 1.04
C VAL A 104 -2.35 -1.67 1.01
N ASP A 105 -1.19 -1.97 1.61
CA ASP A 105 -0.04 -1.05 1.69
C ASP A 105 0.80 -0.98 0.40
N GLN A 106 0.54 -1.87 -0.56
CA GLN A 106 1.28 -1.93 -1.84
C GLN A 106 0.54 -1.29 -3.01
N VAL A 107 -0.70 -0.81 -2.80
CA VAL A 107 -1.54 -0.23 -3.87
C VAL A 107 -0.96 1.11 -4.34
N VAL A 108 -0.53 1.92 -3.39
CA VAL A 108 0.16 3.20 -3.59
C VAL A 108 1.16 3.42 -2.45
N PRO A 109 2.20 4.26 -2.61
CA PRO A 109 3.07 4.59 -1.51
C PRO A 109 2.27 5.22 -0.34
N PRO A 110 2.36 4.69 0.90
CA PRO A 110 1.48 5.10 1.98
C PRO A 110 1.52 6.60 2.35
N PHE A 111 2.61 7.29 2.05
CA PHE A 111 2.71 8.73 2.32
C PHE A 111 1.81 9.57 1.41
N GLU A 112 1.49 9.10 0.20
CA GLU A 112 0.63 9.84 -0.73
C GLU A 112 -0.80 9.95 -0.19
N LEU A 113 -1.26 8.95 0.56
CA LEU A 113 -2.56 8.93 1.23
C LEU A 113 -2.72 10.06 2.26
N LEU A 114 -1.60 10.67 2.67
CA LEU A 114 -1.55 11.72 3.68
C LEU A 114 -1.49 13.12 3.07
N ARG A 115 -1.36 13.25 1.75
CA ARG A 115 -1.42 14.55 1.06
C ARG A 115 -2.82 15.14 1.25
N GLN A 116 -2.92 16.38 1.73
CA GLN A 116 -4.24 16.99 1.92
C GLN A 116 -4.87 17.45 0.59
N GLY A 117 -4.08 17.92 -0.37
CA GLY A 117 -4.55 18.35 -1.69
C GLY A 117 -3.40 18.81 -2.57
N SER A 118 -3.71 19.49 -3.68
CA SER A 118 -2.72 20.12 -4.59
C SER A 118 -2.59 21.63 -4.40
N ASP A 119 -3.46 22.19 -3.57
CA ASP A 119 -3.68 23.61 -3.32
C ASP A 119 -3.13 24.06 -1.95
N TRP A 120 -2.41 23.20 -1.22
CA TRP A 120 -1.97 23.49 0.15
C TRP A 120 -1.09 24.74 0.27
N GLN A 121 -0.31 25.05 -0.77
CA GLN A 121 0.53 26.25 -0.82
C GLN A 121 -0.34 27.51 -0.90
N ASP A 122 -1.36 27.49 -1.76
CA ASP A 122 -2.28 28.62 -1.95
C ASP A 122 -3.17 28.85 -0.72
N LEU A 123 -3.48 27.77 0.00
CA LEU A 123 -4.33 27.80 1.20
C LEU A 123 -3.59 28.13 2.49
N ASP A 124 -2.25 28.28 2.44
CA ASP A 124 -1.36 28.35 3.59
C ASP A 124 -1.69 27.26 4.63
N GLU A 125 -1.68 26.01 4.16
CA GLU A 125 -1.98 24.83 4.95
C GLU A 125 -0.83 23.80 4.86
N PRO A 126 -0.67 22.92 5.87
CA PRO A 126 0.30 21.85 5.79
C PRO A 126 0.01 20.91 4.60
N PRO A 127 1.05 20.45 3.87
CA PRO A 127 0.86 19.52 2.75
C PRO A 127 0.35 18.14 3.19
N PHE A 128 0.68 17.74 4.42
CA PHE A 128 0.36 16.42 4.95
C PHE A 128 -0.44 16.50 6.24
N ALA A 129 -1.33 15.54 6.42
CA ALA A 129 -2.00 15.29 7.69
C ALA A 129 -2.25 13.78 7.87
N ILE A 130 -2.17 13.30 9.12
CA ILE A 130 -2.45 11.89 9.44
C ILE A 130 -3.90 11.75 9.93
N PRO A 131 -4.73 10.88 9.31
CA PRO A 131 -6.09 10.66 9.74
C PRO A 131 -6.14 10.07 11.16
N PRO A 132 -7.14 10.46 11.97
CA PRO A 132 -7.52 9.76 13.18
C PRO A 132 -7.72 8.24 12.96
N LYS A 133 -7.44 7.44 13.97
CA LYS A 133 -7.38 5.97 13.86
C LYS A 133 -8.73 5.36 13.50
N GLU A 134 -9.78 5.96 14.03
CA GLU A 134 -11.18 5.55 13.84
C GLU A 134 -11.61 5.60 12.37
N LEU A 135 -10.94 6.42 11.55
CA LEU A 135 -11.24 6.56 10.12
C LEU A 135 -10.48 5.57 9.23
N TRP A 136 -9.48 4.84 9.74
CA TRP A 136 -8.57 4.04 8.91
C TRP A 136 -9.25 2.96 8.08
N TRP A 137 -10.33 2.38 8.61
CA TRP A 137 -11.13 1.38 7.87
C TRP A 137 -11.77 1.95 6.60
N GLY A 138 -12.05 3.26 6.55
CA GLY A 138 -12.62 3.91 5.39
C GLY A 138 -11.76 3.80 4.13
N MET A 139 -10.44 3.67 4.28
CA MET A 139 -9.53 3.62 3.15
C MET A 139 -9.35 2.22 2.56
N VAL A 140 -9.67 1.17 3.34
CA VAL A 140 -9.37 -0.22 2.95
C VAL A 140 -10.10 -0.61 1.67
N ASN A 141 -11.40 -0.32 1.57
CA ASN A 141 -12.17 -0.64 0.37
C ASN A 141 -11.80 0.26 -0.82
N THR A 142 -11.49 1.53 -0.58
CA THR A 142 -11.03 2.45 -1.63
C THR A 142 -9.74 1.95 -2.27
N LEU A 143 -8.76 1.50 -1.47
CA LEU A 143 -7.53 0.91 -2.00
C LEU A 143 -7.77 -0.40 -2.75
N ARG A 144 -8.70 -1.25 -2.28
CA ARG A 144 -9.08 -2.48 -3.00
C ARG A 144 -9.73 -2.19 -4.36
N VAL A 145 -10.59 -1.17 -4.44
CA VAL A 145 -11.17 -0.71 -5.71
C VAL A 145 -10.07 -0.24 -6.65
N ILE A 146 -9.12 0.54 -6.14
CA ILE A 146 -8.01 1.04 -6.96
C ILE A 146 -7.20 -0.12 -7.51
N GLU A 147 -6.79 -1.06 -6.64
CA GLU A 147 -6.01 -2.23 -7.02
C GLU A 147 -6.73 -3.14 -8.03
N ARG A 148 -8.03 -3.40 -7.82
CA ARG A 148 -8.77 -4.44 -8.57
C ARG A 148 -9.45 -3.93 -9.82
N GLU A 149 -9.90 -2.68 -9.82
CA GLU A 149 -10.76 -2.15 -10.87
C GLU A 149 -10.09 -1.03 -11.68
N ILE A 150 -9.32 -0.15 -11.01
CA ILE A 150 -8.73 1.04 -11.64
C ILE A 150 -7.37 0.71 -12.26
N VAL A 151 -6.42 0.23 -11.48
CA VAL A 151 -5.03 -0.03 -11.92
C VAL A 151 -4.97 -1.00 -13.11
N PRO A 152 -5.76 -2.09 -13.17
CA PRO A 152 -5.72 -3.00 -14.33
C PRO A 152 -6.19 -2.36 -15.65
N ARG A 153 -6.89 -1.23 -15.59
CA ARG A 153 -7.49 -0.56 -16.75
C ARG A 153 -6.75 0.72 -17.15
N ILE A 154 -6.15 1.41 -16.18
CA ILE A 154 -5.54 2.75 -16.36
C ILE A 154 -4.03 2.72 -16.08
N GLY A 155 -3.50 1.63 -15.49
CA GLY A 155 -2.12 1.51 -15.05
C GLY A 155 -1.89 2.14 -13.67
N PRO A 156 -0.61 2.27 -13.25
CA PRO A 156 -0.25 2.91 -11.99
C PRO A 156 -0.80 4.34 -11.89
N ILE A 157 -1.13 4.75 -10.68
CA ILE A 157 -1.67 6.08 -10.37
C ILE A 157 -0.80 6.77 -9.32
N THR A 158 -0.96 8.07 -9.19
CA THR A 158 -0.35 8.90 -8.14
C THR A 158 -1.48 9.56 -7.36
N VAL A 159 -1.52 9.38 -6.04
CA VAL A 159 -2.50 10.06 -5.18
C VAL A 159 -2.02 11.49 -4.93
N VAL A 160 -2.87 12.46 -5.27
CA VAL A 160 -2.57 13.90 -5.07
C VAL A 160 -3.41 14.51 -3.94
N SER A 161 -4.46 13.81 -3.47
CA SER A 161 -5.23 14.19 -2.28
C SER A 161 -5.84 12.96 -1.62
N GLY A 162 -5.63 12.80 -0.31
CA GLY A 162 -6.22 11.77 0.53
C GLY A 162 -7.02 12.35 1.68
N TRP A 163 -6.63 12.08 2.93
CA TRP A 163 -7.36 12.65 4.06
C TRP A 163 -7.20 14.16 4.15
N ARG A 164 -8.29 14.88 4.43
CA ARG A 164 -8.26 16.33 4.69
C ARG A 164 -8.68 16.58 6.13
N THR A 165 -7.95 17.47 6.82
CA THR A 165 -8.46 18.06 8.04
C THR A 165 -9.71 18.89 7.75
N VAL A 166 -10.55 19.13 8.77
CA VAL A 166 -11.73 19.99 8.63
C VAL A 166 -11.34 21.41 8.18
N GLY A 167 -10.25 21.94 8.74
CA GLY A 167 -9.71 23.26 8.38
C GLY A 167 -9.30 23.33 6.91
N TYR A 168 -8.48 22.37 6.47
CA TYR A 168 -8.06 22.26 5.07
C TYR A 168 -9.26 22.13 4.14
N ASN A 169 -10.18 21.19 4.40
CA ASN A 169 -11.32 20.94 3.54
C ASN A 169 -12.19 22.19 3.38
N ARG A 170 -12.40 22.96 4.46
CA ARG A 170 -13.15 24.23 4.41
C ARG A 170 -12.44 25.28 3.54
N LYS A 171 -11.13 25.48 3.75
CA LYS A 171 -10.33 26.45 2.97
C LYS A 171 -10.27 26.08 1.48
N ALA A 172 -10.18 24.79 1.18
CA ALA A 172 -10.21 24.25 -0.19
C ALA A 172 -11.60 24.30 -0.85
N GLY A 173 -12.61 24.91 -0.21
CA GLY A 173 -13.99 24.95 -0.71
C GLY A 173 -14.70 23.60 -0.75
N GLY A 174 -14.20 22.60 -0.01
CA GLY A 174 -14.78 21.28 0.10
C GLY A 174 -16.12 21.28 0.84
N SER A 175 -17.03 20.40 0.41
CA SER A 175 -18.36 20.29 1.04
C SER A 175 -18.28 19.70 2.45
N LYS A 176 -19.31 19.97 3.27
CA LYS A 176 -19.46 19.36 4.61
C LYS A 176 -19.56 17.83 4.55
N GLY A 177 -20.07 17.29 3.45
CA GLY A 177 -20.19 15.83 3.20
C GLY A 177 -18.99 15.24 2.44
N SER A 178 -17.84 15.92 2.41
CA SER A 178 -16.65 15.50 1.67
C SER A 178 -16.15 14.14 2.17
N LYS A 179 -15.88 13.23 1.23
CA LYS A 179 -15.38 11.87 1.54
C LYS A 179 -13.92 11.86 1.97
N HIS A 180 -13.18 12.94 1.67
CA HIS A 180 -11.83 13.15 2.19
C HIS A 180 -11.80 13.33 3.72
N LEU A 181 -12.85 13.88 4.32
CA LEU A 181 -12.95 14.04 5.79
C LEU A 181 -13.02 12.69 6.51
N HIS A 182 -13.55 11.67 5.84
CA HIS A 182 -13.79 10.33 6.38
C HIS A 182 -12.71 9.32 5.99
N PHE A 183 -11.62 9.77 5.38
CA PHE A 183 -10.51 8.94 4.89
C PHE A 183 -10.99 7.77 4.01
N CYS A 184 -11.99 8.03 3.17
CA CYS A 184 -12.50 7.07 2.21
C CYS A 184 -12.49 7.58 0.78
N GLY A 185 -12.15 8.86 0.55
CA GLY A 185 -11.97 9.44 -0.78
C GLY A 185 -10.51 9.72 -1.12
N LEU A 186 -10.15 9.51 -2.38
CA LEU A 186 -8.85 9.84 -2.96
C LEU A 186 -9.04 10.59 -4.28
N ASP A 187 -8.24 11.65 -4.46
CA ASP A 187 -8.04 12.26 -5.77
C ASP A 187 -6.70 11.79 -6.33
N MET A 188 -6.71 11.32 -7.57
CA MET A 188 -5.59 10.63 -8.20
C MET A 188 -5.39 11.09 -9.64
N VAL A 189 -4.18 10.89 -10.13
CA VAL A 189 -3.78 11.15 -11.52
C VAL A 189 -3.14 9.86 -12.07
N PRO A 190 -3.48 9.40 -13.28
CA PRO A 190 -2.77 8.29 -13.92
C PRO A 190 -1.28 8.64 -14.10
N GLN A 191 -0.37 7.69 -13.93
CA GLN A 191 1.04 7.93 -14.25
C GLN A 191 1.28 7.94 -15.76
N GLN A 192 0.49 7.16 -16.50
CA GLN A 192 0.46 7.21 -17.95
C GLN A 192 -0.22 8.50 -18.43
N LYS A 193 0.21 9.01 -19.60
CA LYS A 193 -0.45 10.17 -20.20
C LYS A 193 -1.80 9.74 -20.79
N PHE A 194 -2.87 10.28 -20.24
CA PHE A 194 -4.22 10.18 -20.78
C PHE A 194 -4.67 11.56 -21.25
N SER A 195 -5.45 11.62 -22.33
CA SER A 195 -6.38 12.74 -22.50
C SER A 195 -7.61 12.50 -21.62
N ARG A 196 -8.31 13.57 -21.26
CA ARG A 196 -9.59 13.48 -20.56
C ARG A 196 -10.60 12.60 -21.32
N ASP A 197 -10.66 12.77 -22.64
CA ASP A 197 -11.61 12.06 -23.50
C ASP A 197 -11.30 10.56 -23.60
N GLN A 198 -10.04 10.17 -23.41
CA GLN A 198 -9.65 8.76 -23.28
C GLN A 198 -9.99 8.19 -21.89
N LEU A 199 -9.82 8.99 -20.83
CA LEU A 199 -9.98 8.51 -19.45
C LEU A 199 -11.45 8.34 -19.04
N ILE A 200 -12.34 9.26 -19.46
CA ILE A 200 -13.76 9.24 -19.08
C ILE A 200 -14.45 7.91 -19.45
N PRO A 201 -14.35 7.39 -20.69
CA PRO A 201 -15.00 6.13 -21.05
C PRO A 201 -14.54 4.95 -20.20
N VAL A 202 -13.23 4.88 -19.89
CA VAL A 202 -12.64 3.81 -19.08
C VAL A 202 -13.19 3.85 -17.66
N LEU A 203 -13.14 5.02 -17.02
CA LEU A 203 -13.69 5.20 -15.69
C LEU A 203 -15.20 4.89 -15.67
N ARG A 204 -15.96 5.33 -16.69
CA ARG A 204 -17.42 5.17 -16.73
C ARG A 204 -17.79 3.71 -16.78
N ASP A 205 -17.05 2.94 -17.58
CA ASP A 205 -17.19 1.49 -17.67
C ASP A 205 -16.89 0.80 -16.34
N ILE A 206 -15.84 1.22 -15.62
CA ILE A 206 -15.51 0.70 -14.29
C ILE A 206 -16.66 0.95 -13.30
N HIS A 207 -17.18 2.18 -13.24
CA HIS A 207 -18.29 2.53 -12.34
C HIS A 207 -19.57 1.78 -12.70
N LYS A 208 -19.89 1.69 -14.01
CA LYS A 208 -21.07 0.96 -14.48
C LYS A 208 -21.07 -0.50 -14.05
N ARG A 209 -19.91 -1.18 -14.12
CA ARG A 209 -19.79 -2.61 -13.79
C ARG A 209 -19.73 -2.85 -12.29
N ASN A 210 -18.95 -2.04 -11.57
CA ASN A 210 -18.52 -2.38 -10.21
C ASN A 210 -19.00 -1.38 -9.15
N GLY A 211 -19.61 -0.26 -9.57
CA GLY A 211 -19.91 0.85 -8.69
C GLY A 211 -20.88 0.49 -7.56
N LEU A 212 -21.93 -0.28 -7.87
CA LEU A 212 -22.90 -0.72 -6.87
C LEU A 212 -22.25 -1.66 -5.84
N GLN A 213 -21.49 -2.66 -6.32
CA GLN A 213 -20.82 -3.65 -5.48
C GLN A 213 -19.85 -3.00 -4.48
N TRP A 214 -19.12 -1.98 -4.91
CA TRP A 214 -18.13 -1.30 -4.08
C TRP A 214 -18.66 -0.11 -3.30
N GLN A 215 -19.96 0.21 -3.41
CA GLN A 215 -20.52 1.48 -2.94
C GLN A 215 -19.71 2.70 -3.41
N MET A 216 -19.33 2.66 -4.68
CA MET A 216 -18.37 3.58 -5.29
C MET A 216 -18.99 4.94 -5.58
N GLY A 217 -18.33 5.99 -5.11
CA GLY A 217 -18.41 7.31 -5.70
C GLY A 217 -17.27 7.52 -6.69
N LEU A 218 -17.58 8.06 -7.87
CA LEU A 218 -16.58 8.42 -8.87
C LEU A 218 -16.86 9.85 -9.37
N GLY A 219 -15.80 10.62 -9.62
CA GLY A 219 -15.88 11.94 -10.24
C GLY A 219 -14.62 12.26 -11.03
N ILE A 220 -14.68 13.24 -11.93
CA ILE A 220 -13.50 13.68 -12.69
C ILE A 220 -13.44 15.21 -12.76
N TYR A 221 -12.27 15.78 -12.47
CA TYR A 221 -12.00 17.22 -12.50
C TYR A 221 -11.70 17.69 -13.93
N ARG A 222 -11.40 18.98 -14.17
CA ARG A 222 -11.28 19.53 -15.55
C ARG A 222 -10.30 18.81 -16.49
N SER A 223 -9.25 18.18 -15.97
CA SER A 223 -8.24 17.44 -16.76
C SER A 223 -8.33 15.94 -16.48
N VAL A 224 -7.21 15.31 -16.09
CA VAL A 224 -7.09 13.86 -15.83
C VAL A 224 -7.18 13.49 -14.35
N ARG A 225 -7.20 14.47 -13.43
CA ARG A 225 -7.44 14.17 -12.01
C ARG A 225 -8.86 13.65 -11.82
N PHE A 226 -9.00 12.53 -11.14
CA PHE A 226 -10.29 11.91 -10.84
C PHE A 226 -10.38 11.53 -9.37
N HIS A 227 -11.61 11.41 -8.88
CA HIS A 227 -11.97 11.08 -7.51
C HIS A 227 -12.53 9.67 -7.45
N VAL A 228 -12.15 8.91 -6.42
CA VAL A 228 -12.77 7.62 -6.06
C VAL A 228 -13.00 7.58 -4.56
N ASP A 229 -14.19 7.14 -4.15
CA ASP A 229 -14.49 6.80 -2.76
C ASP A 229 -15.37 5.54 -2.64
N THR A 230 -15.40 4.93 -1.46
CA THR A 230 -16.18 3.69 -1.18
C THR A 230 -17.08 3.81 0.05
N CYS A 231 -17.49 5.04 0.39
CA CYS A 231 -18.29 5.34 1.57
C CYS A 231 -19.65 5.94 1.21
N GLY A 232 -20.18 5.55 0.05
CA GLY A 232 -21.52 5.87 -0.41
C GLY A 232 -21.62 5.80 -1.92
N TYR A 233 -22.45 4.89 -2.42
CA TYR A 233 -22.73 4.79 -3.85
C TYR A 233 -23.33 6.10 -4.38
N ARG A 234 -22.77 6.62 -5.48
CA ARG A 234 -23.36 7.72 -6.24
C ARG A 234 -23.35 7.34 -7.71
N ARG A 235 -24.46 7.59 -8.42
CA ARG A 235 -24.50 7.44 -9.88
C ARG A 235 -23.53 8.44 -10.50
N TRP A 236 -22.86 8.02 -11.57
CA TRP A 236 -21.90 8.81 -12.30
C TRP A 236 -22.10 8.69 -13.80
#